data_AF-A0A560J691-F1
#
_entry.id   AF-A0A560J691-F1
#
_cell.length_a   1.000
_cell.length_b   1.000
_cell.length_c   1.000
_cell.angle_alpha   90.00
_cell.angle_beta   90.00
_cell.angle_gamma   90.00
#
_symmetry.space_group_name_H-M   'P 1'
#
loop_
_entity.id
_entity.type
_entity.pdbx_description
1 polymer ?
#
loop_
_entity_poly.entity_id
_entity_poly.type
_entity_poly.pdbx_seq_one_letter_code
_entity_poly.pdbx_strand_id
1 'polypeptide(L)'
;MRILLPIIAMIALTGACSEAGAQARCPELIRLRSAAVEASKPITRALMSSRCDAYISASLAWSAVVDYARDHQDVCDVSNRLLSDLEKYHLDSVTARINVCAGRPVRPFPADVVLQ
;
A
#
# COMPACT_ATOMS: atom_id res chain seq x y z
N MET A 1 4.08 -71.51 1.66
CA MET A 1 4.02 -70.30 2.50
C MET A 1 5.23 -69.43 2.24
N ARG A 2 5.03 -68.27 1.61
CA ARG A 2 5.89 -67.09 1.67
C ARG A 2 5.08 -65.94 1.09
N ILE A 3 4.48 -65.19 1.99
CA ILE A 3 3.63 -64.03 1.73
C ILE A 3 4.59 -62.84 1.64
N LEU A 4 4.60 -62.13 0.51
CA LEU A 4 5.22 -60.81 0.41
C LEU A 4 4.17 -59.85 -0.14
N LEU A 5 3.75 -58.95 0.75
CA LEU A 5 2.67 -57.98 0.61
C LEU A 5 3.01 -56.92 -0.45
N PRO A 6 2.03 -56.41 -1.22
CA PRO A 6 2.26 -55.27 -2.10
C PRO A 6 2.30 -53.99 -1.27
N ILE A 7 3.41 -53.25 -1.34
CA ILE A 7 3.51 -51.91 -0.76
C ILE A 7 2.78 -50.95 -1.70
N ILE A 8 1.55 -50.59 -1.33
CA ILE A 8 0.76 -49.54 -1.96
C ILE A 8 1.34 -48.20 -1.47
N ALA A 9 2.18 -47.56 -2.28
CA ALA A 9 2.57 -46.17 -2.05
C ALA A 9 1.48 -45.27 -2.65
N MET A 10 0.61 -44.73 -1.79
CA MET A 10 -0.38 -43.74 -2.19
C MET A 10 0.32 -42.47 -2.68
N ILE A 11 -0.04 -42.05 -3.89
CA ILE A 11 0.32 -40.78 -4.49
C ILE A 11 -0.33 -39.67 -3.65
N ALA A 12 0.47 -38.89 -2.93
CA ALA A 12 0.03 -37.68 -2.27
C ALA A 12 -0.13 -36.56 -3.33
N LEU A 13 -1.25 -36.57 -4.06
CA LEU A 13 -1.75 -35.40 -4.77
C LEU A 13 -2.47 -34.51 -3.75
N THR A 14 -1.71 -33.68 -3.03
CA THR A 14 -2.28 -32.62 -2.21
C THR A 14 -1.51 -31.33 -2.44
N GLY A 15 -2.23 -30.28 -2.80
CA GLY A 15 -1.71 -28.92 -2.72
C GLY A 15 -1.58 -28.15 -4.03
N ALA A 16 -2.46 -28.35 -5.00
CA ALA A 16 -2.79 -27.23 -5.90
C ALA A 16 -3.68 -26.24 -5.12
N CYS A 17 -3.07 -25.48 -4.20
CA CYS A 17 -3.66 -24.20 -3.81
C CYS A 17 -3.35 -23.24 -4.96
N SER A 18 -4.18 -23.32 -6.00
CA SER A 18 -4.37 -22.21 -6.90
C SER A 18 -5.06 -21.10 -6.11
N GLU A 19 -4.30 -20.37 -5.28
CA GLU A 19 -4.63 -18.97 -5.03
C GLU A 19 -4.28 -18.21 -6.33
N ALA A 20 -5.03 -18.52 -7.39
CA ALA A 20 -5.27 -17.55 -8.43
C ALA A 20 -6.03 -16.44 -7.71
N GLY A 21 -5.26 -15.47 -7.20
CA GLY A 21 -5.76 -14.38 -6.38
C GLY A 21 -7.04 -13.85 -7.00
N ALA A 22 -8.12 -13.93 -6.22
CA ALA A 22 -9.36 -13.25 -6.53
C ALA A 22 -8.99 -11.87 -7.08
N GLN A 23 -9.39 -11.59 -8.32
CA GLN A 23 -9.26 -10.27 -8.93
C GLN A 23 -9.53 -9.24 -7.84
N ALA A 24 -8.51 -8.45 -7.44
CA ALA A 24 -8.64 -7.57 -6.30
C ALA A 24 -9.93 -6.76 -6.48
N ARG A 25 -10.87 -6.83 -5.52
CA ARG A 25 -12.23 -6.30 -5.67
C ARG A 25 -12.23 -4.83 -6.12
N CYS A 26 -11.16 -4.12 -5.77
CA CYS A 26 -10.85 -2.78 -6.25
C CYS A 26 -9.37 -2.67 -6.65
N PRO A 27 -9.03 -2.97 -7.92
CA PRO A 27 -7.64 -2.87 -8.40
C PRO A 27 -7.17 -1.41 -8.45
N GLU A 28 -8.12 -0.47 -8.58
CA GLU A 28 -7.85 0.96 -8.62
C GLU A 28 -7.36 1.49 -7.27
N LEU A 29 -7.88 0.98 -6.15
CA LEU A 29 -7.38 1.33 -4.81
C LEU A 29 -5.90 0.93 -4.65
N ILE A 30 -5.54 -0.24 -5.17
CA ILE A 30 -4.14 -0.71 -5.17
C ILE A 30 -3.29 0.19 -6.06
N ARG A 31 -3.76 0.51 -7.27
CA ARG A 31 -3.06 1.38 -8.22
C ARG A 31 -2.79 2.76 -7.63
N LEU A 32 -3.81 3.38 -7.02
CA LEU A 32 -3.71 4.70 -6.38
C LEU A 32 -2.74 4.66 -5.20
N ARG A 33 -2.82 3.62 -4.35
CA ARG A 33 -1.91 3.46 -3.21
C ARG A 33 -0.46 3.33 -3.68
N SER A 34 -0.19 2.51 -4.69
CA SER A 34 1.15 2.39 -5.27
C SER A 34 1.64 3.73 -5.83
N ALA A 35 0.79 4.46 -6.56
CA ALA A 35 1.14 5.79 -7.06
C ALA A 35 1.45 6.80 -5.93
N ALA A 36 0.71 6.76 -4.83
CA ALA A 36 0.97 7.59 -3.65
C ALA A 36 2.30 7.25 -2.96
N VAL A 37 2.64 5.95 -2.88
CA VAL A 37 3.94 5.50 -2.39
C VAL A 37 5.06 5.98 -3.31
N GLU A 38 4.93 5.81 -4.63
CA GLU A 38 5.92 6.29 -5.59
C GLU A 38 6.11 7.82 -5.51
N ALA A 39 5.02 8.58 -5.42
CA ALA A 39 5.07 10.03 -5.25
C ALA A 39 5.76 10.45 -3.94
N SER A 40 5.77 9.58 -2.94
CA SER A 40 6.43 9.81 -1.67
C SER A 40 7.92 9.45 -1.68
N LYS A 41 8.43 8.66 -2.64
CA LYS A 41 9.85 8.28 -2.70
C LYS A 41 10.81 9.48 -2.88
N PRO A 42 10.56 10.44 -3.79
CA PRO A 42 11.47 11.57 -4.00
C PRO A 42 11.70 12.42 -2.76
N ILE A 43 10.77 12.43 -1.80
CA ILE A 43 10.89 13.16 -0.53
C ILE A 43 12.16 12.77 0.24
N THR A 44 12.60 11.52 0.13
CA THR A 44 13.81 11.01 0.78
C THR A 44 15.11 11.41 0.06
N ARG A 45 15.04 11.80 -1.21
CA ARG A 45 16.22 12.00 -2.10
C ARG A 45 16.35 13.42 -2.67
N ALA A 46 15.30 14.22 -2.65
CA ALA A 46 15.28 15.51 -3.32
C ALA A 46 16.14 16.55 -2.60
N LEU A 47 17.11 17.10 -3.33
CA LEU A 47 17.88 18.28 -2.96
C LEU A 47 16.94 19.47 -2.66
N MET A 48 17.36 20.36 -1.77
CA MET A 48 16.51 21.29 -1.01
C MET A 48 15.60 22.24 -1.83
N SER A 49 15.82 22.45 -3.13
CA SER A 49 15.04 23.40 -3.93
C SER A 49 13.68 22.87 -4.43
N SER A 50 13.51 21.56 -4.61
CA SER A 50 12.28 20.95 -5.15
C SER A 50 11.49 20.11 -4.12
N ARG A 51 11.84 20.21 -2.84
CA ARG A 51 11.21 19.41 -1.78
C ARG A 51 9.72 19.73 -1.64
N CYS A 52 9.33 21.01 -1.70
CA CYS A 52 7.92 21.40 -1.57
C CYS A 52 7.04 20.74 -2.65
N ASP A 53 7.47 20.74 -3.90
CA ASP A 53 6.72 20.14 -5.01
C ASP A 53 6.55 18.62 -4.87
N ALA A 54 7.59 17.93 -4.36
CA ALA A 54 7.51 16.51 -4.06
C ALA A 54 6.46 16.23 -2.96
N TYR A 55 6.43 17.03 -1.89
CA TYR A 55 5.42 16.92 -0.84
C TYR A 55 4.01 17.33 -1.29
N ILE A 56 3.88 18.30 -2.20
CA ILE A 56 2.60 18.64 -2.83
C ILE A 56 2.08 17.40 -3.58
N SER A 57 2.90 16.82 -4.44
CA SER A 57 2.55 15.65 -5.26
C SER A 57 2.15 14.45 -4.40
N ALA A 58 2.93 14.15 -3.35
CA ALA A 58 2.60 13.09 -2.41
C ALA A 58 1.27 13.34 -1.68
N SER A 59 1.04 14.58 -1.20
CA SER A 59 -0.20 14.91 -0.48
C SER A 59 -1.46 14.77 -1.33
N LEU A 60 -1.38 15.14 -2.62
CA LEU A 60 -2.47 15.00 -3.57
C LEU A 60 -2.73 13.52 -3.90
N ALA A 61 -1.66 12.72 -4.08
CA ALA A 61 -1.80 11.30 -4.34
C ALA A 61 -2.45 10.56 -3.14
N TRP A 62 -2.07 10.88 -1.90
CA TRP A 62 -2.72 10.32 -0.72
C TRP A 62 -4.17 10.81 -0.55
N SER A 63 -4.49 12.05 -0.98
CA SER A 63 -5.89 12.52 -1.02
C SER A 63 -6.73 11.62 -1.93
N ALA A 64 -6.26 11.39 -3.17
CA ALA A 64 -6.97 10.56 -4.13
C ALA A 64 -7.20 9.12 -3.65
N VAL A 65 -6.25 8.57 -2.88
CA VAL A 65 -6.41 7.25 -2.23
C VAL A 65 -7.54 7.27 -1.21
N VAL A 66 -7.59 8.29 -0.34
CA VAL A 66 -8.63 8.44 0.69
C VAL A 66 -9.99 8.66 0.04
N ASP A 67 -10.07 9.54 -0.95
CA ASP A 67 -11.32 9.85 -1.66
C ASP A 67 -11.88 8.57 -2.31
N TYR A 68 -11.05 7.82 -3.05
CA TYR A 68 -11.47 6.55 -3.65
C TYR A 68 -11.91 5.53 -2.59
N ALA A 69 -11.11 5.36 -1.53
CA ALA A 69 -11.38 4.37 -0.48
C ALA A 69 -12.68 4.66 0.28
N ARG A 70 -12.99 5.94 0.52
CA ARG A 70 -14.23 6.38 1.17
C ARG A 70 -15.43 6.21 0.24
N ASP A 71 -15.31 6.65 -1.02
CA ASP A 71 -16.41 6.59 -1.99
C ASP A 71 -16.79 5.16 -2.37
N HIS A 72 -15.83 4.24 -2.28
CA HIS A 72 -16.04 2.83 -2.63
C HIS A 72 -15.97 1.91 -1.41
N GLN A 73 -16.19 2.45 -0.20
CA GLN A 73 -15.95 1.70 1.04
C GLN A 73 -16.72 0.37 1.07
N ASP A 74 -18.01 0.40 0.78
CA ASP A 74 -18.88 -0.79 0.81
C ASP A 74 -18.58 -1.76 -0.33
N VAL A 75 -18.36 -1.22 -1.54
CA VAL A 75 -18.14 -2.02 -2.76
C VAL A 75 -16.79 -2.75 -2.72
N CYS A 76 -15.77 -2.08 -2.17
CA CYS A 76 -14.42 -2.60 -2.03
C CYS A 76 -14.21 -3.40 -0.73
N ASP A 77 -15.20 -3.44 0.17
CA ASP A 77 -15.06 -3.99 1.52
C ASP A 77 -13.86 -3.36 2.27
N VAL A 78 -13.72 -2.04 2.15
CA VAL A 78 -12.66 -1.29 2.85
C VAL A 78 -13.04 -1.21 4.32
N SER A 79 -12.31 -1.94 5.14
CA SER A 79 -12.48 -1.87 6.59
C SER A 79 -12.27 -0.43 7.11
N ASN A 80 -13.04 -0.05 8.13
CA ASN A 80 -12.87 1.24 8.83
C ASN A 80 -11.42 1.46 9.31
N ARG A 81 -10.74 0.39 9.71
CA ARG A 81 -9.33 0.43 10.12
C ARG A 81 -8.44 0.85 8.96
N LEU A 82 -8.59 0.21 7.79
CA LEU A 82 -7.81 0.57 6.60
C LEU A 82 -8.09 2.01 6.18
N LEU A 83 -9.36 2.44 6.16
CA LEU A 83 -9.71 3.82 5.83
C LEU A 83 -9.03 4.81 6.80
N SER A 84 -9.08 4.54 8.11
CA SER A 84 -8.44 5.38 9.13
C SER A 84 -6.92 5.46 8.94
N ASP A 85 -6.27 4.35 8.59
CA ASP A 85 -4.84 4.33 8.29
C ASP A 85 -4.52 5.20 7.07
N LEU A 86 -5.30 5.10 5.99
CA LEU A 86 -5.14 5.91 4.78
C LEU A 86 -5.35 7.41 5.05
N GLU A 87 -6.37 7.77 5.83
CA GLU A 87 -6.62 9.14 6.27
C GLU A 87 -5.46 9.69 7.08
N LYS A 88 -4.89 8.89 7.99
CA LYS A 88 -3.69 9.26 8.73
C LYS A 88 -2.49 9.51 7.80
N TYR A 89 -2.24 8.63 6.82
CA TYR A 89 -1.18 8.87 5.83
C TYR A 89 -1.38 10.18 5.06
N HIS A 90 -2.62 10.48 4.66
CA HIS A 90 -2.93 11.76 4.03
C HIS A 90 -2.65 12.95 4.96
N LEU A 91 -3.13 12.93 6.20
CA LEU A 91 -2.91 14.00 7.17
C LEU A 91 -1.42 14.23 7.47
N ASP A 92 -0.66 13.15 7.64
CA ASP A 92 0.78 13.22 7.87
C ASP A 92 1.50 13.84 6.65
N SER A 93 1.10 13.45 5.43
CA SER A 93 1.64 14.02 4.18
C SER A 93 1.36 15.52 4.05
N VAL A 94 0.15 15.97 4.44
CA VAL A 94 -0.26 17.38 4.41
C VAL A 94 0.52 18.19 5.45
N THR A 95 0.67 17.65 6.66
CA THR A 95 1.45 18.28 7.72
C THR A 95 2.90 18.45 7.30
N ALA A 96 3.48 17.42 6.69
CA ALA A 96 4.85 17.47 6.22
C ALA A 96 5.02 18.48 5.06
N ARG A 97 4.07 18.51 4.11
CA ARG A 97 4.03 19.53 3.05
C ARG A 97 4.01 20.94 3.61
N ILE A 98 3.10 21.24 4.54
CA ILE A 98 2.97 22.57 5.14
C ILE A 98 4.30 23.01 5.77
N ASN A 99 4.95 22.11 6.51
CA ASN A 99 6.23 22.42 7.14
C ASN A 99 7.35 22.63 6.11
N VAL A 100 7.50 21.74 5.13
CA VAL A 100 8.55 21.83 4.10
C VAL A 100 8.38 23.09 3.25
N CYS A 101 7.18 23.35 2.77
CA CYS A 101 6.90 24.52 1.95
C CYS A 101 7.06 25.84 2.72
N ALA A 102 6.91 25.81 4.05
CA ALA A 102 7.20 26.94 4.92
C ALA A 102 8.67 27.02 5.39
N GLY A 103 9.56 26.15 4.88
CA GLY A 103 10.97 26.10 5.28
C GLY A 103 11.22 25.60 6.70
N ARG A 104 10.24 24.95 7.33
CA ARG A 104 10.33 24.43 8.70
C ARG A 104 10.94 23.03 8.72
N PRO A 105 11.62 22.65 9.80
CA PRO A 105 12.01 21.27 10.03
C PRO A 105 10.79 20.34 9.99
N VAL A 106 10.96 19.17 9.39
CA VAL A 106 9.90 18.18 9.23
C VAL A 106 10.42 16.81 9.61
N ARG A 107 9.58 15.99 10.27
CA ARG A 107 9.83 14.55 10.36
C ARG A 107 9.64 13.98 8.95
N PRO A 108 10.60 13.20 8.41
CA PRO A 108 10.42 12.57 7.11
C PRO A 108 9.09 11.83 7.03
N PHE A 109 8.42 11.98 5.88
CA PHE A 109 7.20 11.26 5.56
C PHE A 109 7.43 10.51 4.25
N PRO A 110 6.96 9.26 4.14
CA PRO A 110 6.48 8.42 5.24
C PRO A 110 7.59 8.14 6.28
N ALA A 111 7.19 7.91 7.54
CA ALA A 111 8.13 7.82 8.67
C ALA A 111 9.17 6.72 8.47
N ASP A 112 8.77 5.59 7.90
CA ASP A 112 9.61 4.50 7.41
C ASP A 112 8.80 3.72 6.36
N VAL A 113 9.16 3.78 5.07
CA VAL A 113 8.74 2.73 4.14
C VAL A 113 9.92 1.79 4.00
N VAL A 114 9.89 0.72 4.80
CA VAL A 114 10.52 -0.52 4.36
C VAL A 114 9.70 -0.95 3.14
N LEU A 115 10.27 -0.76 1.95
CA LEU A 115 9.76 -1.36 0.72
C LEU A 115 9.67 -2.88 0.97
N GLN A 116 8.46 -3.39 1.17
CA GLN A 116 8.15 -4.81 0.98
C GLN A 116 7.85 -5.04 -0.50
#